data_AF-A0A2P1PVI7-F1
#
_entry.id   AF-A0A2P1PVI7-F1
#
_cell.length_a   1.000
_cell.length_b   1.000
_cell.length_c   1.000
_cell.angle_alpha   90.00
_cell.angle_beta   90.00
_cell.angle_gamma   90.00
#
_symmetry.space_group_name_H-M   'P 1'
#
loop_
_entity.id
_entity.type
_entity.pdbx_description
1 polymer ?
#
loop_
_entity_poly.entity_id
_entity_poly.type
_entity_poly.pdbx_seq_one_letter_code
_entity_poly.pdbx_strand_id
1 'polypeptide(L)'
;MCRRGQSGLATPDIGHRTRLVEGCQRSRARNPHSRGTVGSTDAAGNTRIRPRSADNRRAVAGRPEWPPLGNLPAWDLCPEPGCRGNTDSVNHLAHFWLADDDPLHRLGVALGDFWRGGIPPHWPERLRDGLAWHREVDRLTDSHPESVRVRQLFQAPHRRFAPILLDLWCDHWLARELAADDDLRLGALSRDYLASLGTAIAEMTGQLVWPDHFERFVAWLGQDAVLPGYRHPTGIQQALRGISRRLSRTNPVADSWPLLVQHQAELDELARILLFDLRQHRQAGTHARIKLV
;
A
#
# COMPACT_ATOMS: atom_id res chain seq x y z
N MET A 1 -29.02 67.92 17.74
CA MET A 1 -28.90 67.10 18.98
C MET A 1 -27.53 66.44 18.92
N CYS A 2 -26.42 66.87 19.54
CA CYS A 2 -26.10 67.03 21.00
C CYS A 2 -26.57 65.81 21.82
N ARG A 3 -25.80 65.02 22.58
CA ARG A 3 -24.44 65.09 23.18
C ARG A 3 -23.94 63.68 23.60
N ARG A 4 -22.61 63.48 23.53
CA ARG A 4 -21.59 62.93 24.49
C ARG A 4 -21.83 61.73 25.44
N GLY A 5 -20.74 60.93 25.53
CA GLY A 5 -20.15 60.19 26.68
C GLY A 5 -19.34 58.97 26.16
N GLN A 6 -18.00 58.88 26.06
CA GLN A 6 -16.89 58.99 27.03
C GLN A 6 -17.23 58.32 28.38
N SER A 7 -16.45 57.45 29.03
CA SER A 7 -15.08 56.91 28.88
C SER A 7 -14.86 55.93 30.05
N GLY A 8 -13.97 54.93 29.95
CA GLY A 8 -13.60 54.12 31.13
C GLY A 8 -12.61 52.99 30.85
N LEU A 9 -11.32 53.31 30.83
CA LEU A 9 -10.20 52.37 30.99
C LEU A 9 -10.05 51.97 32.46
N ALA A 10 -9.85 50.68 32.74
CA ALA A 10 -9.12 50.20 33.93
C ALA A 10 -8.77 48.69 33.80
N THR A 11 -7.50 48.40 33.53
CA THR A 11 -6.72 47.30 34.15
C THR A 11 -5.73 47.96 35.12
N PRO A 12 -4.96 47.26 35.99
CA PRO A 12 -4.80 45.81 36.24
C PRO A 12 -4.92 45.43 37.74
N ASP A 13 -4.82 44.15 38.12
CA ASP A 13 -3.82 43.70 39.11
C ASP A 13 -3.72 42.17 39.26
N ILE A 14 -2.50 41.76 39.59
CA ILE A 14 -1.92 40.44 39.80
C ILE A 14 -2.18 39.99 41.24
N GLY A 15 -2.35 38.68 41.46
CA GLY A 15 -2.53 38.13 42.80
C GLY A 15 -2.18 36.65 42.91
N HIS A 16 -0.88 36.36 43.08
CA HIS A 16 -0.34 35.08 43.53
C HIS A 16 -1.01 34.58 44.83
N ARG A 17 -1.36 33.28 44.91
CA ARG A 17 -1.28 32.52 46.17
C ARG A 17 -0.84 31.07 45.96
N THR A 18 0.40 30.84 46.39
CA THR A 18 1.05 29.58 46.77
C THR A 18 0.53 29.12 48.13
N ARG A 19 0.39 27.79 48.34
CA ARG A 19 0.94 26.97 49.46
C ARG A 19 0.30 25.57 49.47
N LEU A 20 1.12 24.53 49.28
CA LEU A 20 1.62 23.54 50.28
C LEU A 20 0.59 22.43 50.59
N VAL A 21 0.77 21.20 50.10
CA VAL A 21 1.65 20.10 50.57
C VAL A 21 1.16 19.47 51.86
N GLU A 22 0.64 18.23 51.73
CA GLU A 22 0.65 17.06 52.64
C GLU A 22 -0.08 15.95 51.84
N GLY A 23 0.38 14.73 51.58
CA GLY A 23 1.35 13.89 52.27
C GLY A 23 0.60 12.74 52.96
N CYS A 24 0.31 11.61 52.28
CA CYS A 24 0.10 10.33 52.96
C CYS A 24 0.25 9.12 52.02
N GLN A 25 0.68 8.02 52.60
CA GLN A 25 1.48 6.94 52.05
C GLN A 25 0.67 5.73 51.55
N ARG A 26 1.28 5.02 50.59
CA ARG A 26 1.35 3.55 50.42
C ARG A 26 0.12 2.72 50.81
N SER A 27 -0.45 2.04 49.81
CA SER A 27 -0.84 0.64 49.97
C SER A 27 -0.53 -0.17 48.71
N ARG A 28 0.16 -1.28 48.94
CA ARG A 28 0.48 -2.32 47.95
C ARG A 28 -0.82 -3.09 47.66
N ALA A 29 -1.20 -3.21 46.40
CA ALA A 29 -2.13 -4.25 45.96
C ALA A 29 -1.50 -5.02 44.79
N ARG A 30 -1.48 -6.34 44.96
CA ARG A 30 -0.77 -7.32 44.14
C ARG A 30 -1.50 -7.52 42.82
N ASN A 31 -0.71 -7.69 41.77
CA ASN A 31 -1.12 -8.16 40.46
C ASN A 31 -1.23 -9.70 40.48
N PRO A 32 -2.36 -10.32 40.12
CA PRO A 32 -2.38 -11.72 39.74
C PRO A 32 -2.72 -11.82 38.25
N HIS A 33 -1.71 -12.13 37.44
CA HIS A 33 -1.73 -13.04 36.28
C HIS A 33 -0.49 -12.83 35.41
N SER A 34 0.66 -13.16 36.00
CA SER A 34 1.87 -13.51 35.27
C SER A 34 1.78 -14.98 34.83
N ARG A 35 1.62 -15.24 33.53
CA ARG A 35 2.05 -16.52 32.94
C ARG A 35 3.39 -16.27 32.28
N GLY A 36 4.44 -16.80 32.91
CA GLY A 36 5.84 -16.58 32.52
C GLY A 36 6.21 -17.32 31.23
N THR A 37 7.00 -16.64 30.40
CA THR A 37 7.87 -17.27 29.42
C THR A 37 9.11 -17.82 30.13
N VAL A 38 9.24 -19.14 30.19
CA VAL A 38 10.49 -19.80 30.59
C VAL A 38 11.45 -19.73 29.41
N GLY A 39 12.46 -18.85 29.49
CA GLY A 39 13.64 -18.89 28.64
C GLY A 39 14.79 -19.48 29.44
N SER A 40 15.34 -20.62 29.01
CA SER A 40 16.60 -21.13 29.54
C SER A 40 17.77 -20.40 28.87
N THR A 41 18.68 -19.88 29.68
CA THR A 41 19.98 -19.31 29.29
C THR A 41 21.06 -20.38 29.49
N ASP A 42 22.01 -20.48 28.55
CA ASP A 42 23.19 -21.31 28.73
C ASP A 42 24.30 -20.56 29.50
N ALA A 43 25.25 -21.32 30.06
CA ALA A 43 26.29 -20.84 30.97
C ALA A 43 27.34 -19.89 30.31
N ALA A 44 27.14 -19.50 29.05
CA ALA A 44 27.99 -18.55 28.33
C ALA A 44 27.29 -17.21 28.03
N GLY A 45 26.06 -16.99 28.51
CA GLY A 45 25.38 -15.70 28.45
C GLY A 45 24.92 -15.26 27.05
N ASN A 46 24.78 -16.19 26.09
CA ASN A 46 24.38 -15.82 24.74
C ASN A 46 22.86 -15.95 24.53
N THR A 47 22.22 -14.88 24.06
CA THR A 47 20.78 -14.87 23.78
C THR A 47 20.53 -15.36 22.36
N ARG A 48 20.03 -16.60 22.19
CA ARG A 48 19.59 -17.07 20.86
C ARG A 48 18.32 -16.35 20.43
N ILE A 49 18.44 -15.43 19.49
CA ILE A 49 17.32 -14.91 18.72
C ILE A 49 16.81 -16.06 17.82
N ARG A 50 15.60 -16.56 18.08
CA ARG A 50 14.93 -17.50 17.17
C ARG A 50 14.52 -16.74 15.89
N PRO A 51 14.97 -17.15 14.70
CA PRO A 51 14.43 -16.58 13.46
C PRO A 51 12.93 -16.92 13.35
N ARG A 52 12.11 -15.93 13.02
CA ARG A 52 10.70 -16.16 12.66
C ARG A 52 10.66 -16.90 11.32
N SER A 53 10.28 -18.19 11.42
CA SER A 53 9.77 -19.10 10.39
C SER A 53 10.54 -19.15 9.07
N ALA A 54 11.57 -19.99 9.06
CA ALA A 54 11.89 -20.80 7.89
C ALA A 54 10.87 -21.95 7.82
N ASP A 55 9.85 -21.85 6.97
CA ASP A 55 9.06 -23.03 6.57
C ASP A 55 8.44 -22.86 5.17
N ASN A 56 9.29 -22.64 4.16
CA ASN A 56 8.89 -22.68 2.74
C ASN A 56 9.24 -24.03 2.08
N ARG A 57 9.37 -25.13 2.85
CA ARG A 57 9.86 -26.42 2.34
C ARG A 57 8.91 -27.60 2.48
N ARG A 58 7.61 -27.38 2.62
CA ARG A 58 6.61 -28.46 2.57
C ARG A 58 5.42 -28.10 1.67
N ALA A 59 5.28 -28.88 0.59
CA ALA A 59 4.05 -29.27 -0.13
C ALA A 59 4.18 -29.13 -1.65
N VAL A 60 4.76 -30.14 -2.32
CA VAL A 60 4.80 -30.29 -3.79
C VAL A 60 3.75 -31.31 -4.28
N ALA A 61 2.87 -31.84 -3.42
CA ALA A 61 1.88 -32.83 -3.83
C ALA A 61 0.44 -32.32 -3.60
N GLY A 62 -0.28 -32.04 -4.69
CA GLY A 62 -1.75 -32.00 -4.70
C GLY A 62 -2.46 -30.65 -4.71
N ARG A 63 -1.89 -29.56 -5.28
CA ARG A 63 -2.67 -28.33 -5.51
C ARG A 63 -3.50 -28.43 -6.80
N PRO A 64 -4.74 -27.92 -6.84
CA PRO A 64 -5.58 -27.92 -8.04
C PRO A 64 -4.99 -27.02 -9.13
N GLU A 65 -5.21 -27.38 -10.40
CA GLU A 65 -4.90 -26.56 -11.57
C GLU A 65 -5.58 -25.18 -11.47
N TRP A 66 -4.85 -24.12 -11.82
CA TRP A 66 -5.42 -22.77 -11.89
C TRP A 66 -6.41 -22.68 -13.06
N PRO A 67 -7.66 -22.21 -12.86
CA PRO A 67 -8.52 -21.88 -13.99
C PRO A 67 -7.92 -20.71 -14.79
N PRO A 68 -8.10 -20.66 -16.12
CA PRO A 68 -7.65 -19.52 -16.92
C PRO A 68 -8.30 -18.24 -16.40
N LEU A 69 -7.49 -17.20 -16.16
CA LEU A 69 -7.92 -15.94 -15.51
C LEU A 69 -9.10 -15.23 -16.21
N GLY A 70 -9.36 -15.55 -17.48
CA GLY A 70 -10.51 -15.03 -18.25
C GLY A 70 -11.82 -15.80 -18.07
N ASN A 71 -11.87 -16.85 -17.23
CA ASN A 71 -13.06 -17.67 -16.96
C ASN A 71 -13.27 -17.90 -15.45
N LEU A 72 -12.72 -17.03 -14.60
CA LEU A 72 -13.08 -17.03 -13.18
C LEU A 72 -14.57 -16.66 -13.08
N PRO A 73 -15.40 -17.42 -12.33
CA PRO A 73 -16.80 -17.08 -12.18
C PRO A 73 -16.89 -15.65 -11.65
N ALA A 74 -17.68 -14.82 -12.33
CA ALA A 74 -18.13 -13.56 -11.79
C ALA A 74 -18.80 -13.88 -10.44
N TRP A 75 -18.08 -13.70 -9.34
CA TRP A 75 -18.77 -13.48 -8.08
C TRP A 75 -19.45 -12.14 -8.33
N ASP A 76 -20.78 -12.19 -8.44
CA ASP A 76 -21.59 -11.02 -8.63
C ASP A 76 -21.08 -9.92 -7.70
N LEU A 77 -20.85 -8.73 -8.27
CA LEU A 77 -20.63 -7.50 -7.50
C LEU A 77 -21.76 -7.43 -6.48
N CYS A 78 -21.51 -7.89 -5.26
CA CYS A 78 -22.55 -8.01 -4.25
C CYS A 78 -23.06 -6.59 -3.96
N PRO A 79 -24.31 -6.24 -4.34
CA PRO A 79 -24.80 -4.86 -4.27
C PRO A 79 -25.25 -4.48 -2.84
N GLU A 80 -25.16 -5.42 -1.89
CA GLU A 80 -25.71 -5.30 -0.53
C GLU A 80 -24.66 -4.83 0.50
N PRO A 81 -25.01 -3.90 1.41
CA PRO A 81 -24.15 -3.47 2.51
C PRO A 81 -24.03 -4.58 3.56
N GLY A 82 -23.05 -5.47 3.40
CA GLY A 82 -22.78 -6.56 4.34
C GLY A 82 -21.91 -7.70 3.81
N CYS A 83 -21.66 -7.76 2.51
CA CYS A 83 -20.82 -8.77 1.89
C CYS A 83 -19.34 -8.62 2.31
N ARG A 84 -18.85 -9.57 3.13
CA ARG A 84 -17.46 -9.65 3.60
C ARG A 84 -16.55 -10.23 2.51
N GLY A 85 -16.29 -9.45 1.46
CA GLY A 85 -15.19 -9.72 0.55
C GLY A 85 -13.85 -9.52 1.27
N ASN A 86 -13.08 -10.59 1.43
CA ASN A 86 -11.71 -10.50 1.93
C ASN A 86 -10.80 -10.05 0.79
N THR A 87 -10.94 -8.77 0.41
CA THR A 87 -10.20 -8.14 -0.68
C THR A 87 -8.81 -7.71 -0.20
N ASP A 88 -7.81 -8.51 -0.59
CA ASP A 88 -6.39 -8.31 -0.33
C ASP A 88 -5.80 -7.28 -1.33
N SER A 89 -6.29 -6.04 -1.32
CA SER A 89 -5.89 -4.99 -2.30
C SER A 89 -4.55 -4.34 -1.99
N VAL A 90 -3.55 -4.48 -2.87
CA VAL A 90 -2.39 -3.55 -2.97
C VAL A 90 -2.60 -2.65 -4.19
N ASN A 91 -1.90 -1.51 -4.25
CA ASN A 91 -1.97 -0.55 -5.36
C ASN A 91 -1.02 -1.03 -6.47
N HIS A 92 -1.50 -1.10 -7.71
CA HIS A 92 -0.76 -1.73 -8.81
C HIS A 92 -0.96 -1.08 -10.17
N LEU A 93 -1.92 -0.17 -10.34
CA LEU A 93 -2.25 0.34 -11.67
C LEU A 93 -1.08 1.15 -12.25
N ALA A 94 -0.50 2.05 -11.47
CA ALA A 94 0.66 2.85 -11.87
C ALA A 94 1.90 1.99 -12.10
N HIS A 95 2.17 1.03 -11.21
CA HIS A 95 3.28 0.08 -11.37
C HIS A 95 3.16 -0.73 -12.65
N PHE A 96 1.96 -1.23 -12.95
CA PHE A 96 1.69 -1.94 -14.20
C PHE A 96 1.82 -1.02 -15.42
N TRP A 97 1.25 0.18 -15.37
CA TRP A 97 1.33 1.15 -16.45
C TRP A 97 2.77 1.58 -16.77
N LEU A 98 3.68 1.52 -15.79
CA LEU A 98 5.11 1.76 -15.95
C LEU A 98 5.92 0.50 -16.32
N ALA A 99 5.32 -0.68 -16.32
CA ALA A 99 6.00 -1.94 -16.60
C ALA A 99 6.25 -2.13 -18.10
N ASP A 100 7.20 -3.01 -18.44
CA ASP A 100 7.36 -3.49 -19.82
C ASP A 100 6.19 -4.36 -20.26
N ASP A 101 6.01 -4.50 -21.57
CA ASP A 101 4.99 -5.38 -22.16
C ASP A 101 5.33 -6.88 -22.07
N ASP A 102 6.45 -7.23 -21.44
CA ASP A 102 6.88 -8.60 -21.19
C ASP A 102 6.10 -9.23 -20.01
N PRO A 103 5.43 -10.39 -20.21
CA PRO A 103 4.65 -11.05 -19.16
C PRO A 103 5.43 -11.38 -17.89
N LEU A 104 6.66 -11.88 -18.02
CA LEU A 104 7.49 -12.21 -16.86
C LEU A 104 7.92 -10.94 -16.12
N HIS A 105 8.23 -9.87 -16.85
CA HIS A 105 8.50 -8.57 -16.24
C HIS A 105 7.29 -8.04 -15.47
N ARG A 106 6.09 -8.06 -16.05
CA ARG A 106 4.85 -7.63 -15.38
C ARG A 106 4.54 -8.47 -14.15
N LEU A 107 4.78 -9.78 -14.22
CA LEU A 107 4.69 -10.67 -13.06
C LEU A 107 5.69 -10.28 -11.96
N GLY A 108 6.93 -9.95 -12.35
CA GLY A 108 7.97 -9.49 -11.42
C GLY A 108 7.56 -8.20 -10.70
N VAL A 109 6.97 -7.26 -11.45
CA VAL A 109 6.43 -6.01 -10.91
C VAL A 109 5.30 -6.30 -9.91
N ALA A 110 4.36 -7.19 -10.25
CA ALA A 110 3.25 -7.57 -9.37
C ALA A 110 3.72 -8.26 -8.07
N LEU A 111 4.82 -9.02 -8.13
CA LEU A 111 5.41 -9.70 -6.97
C LEU A 111 6.12 -8.76 -5.99
N GLY A 112 6.39 -7.51 -6.38
CA GLY A 112 7.12 -6.52 -5.61
C GLY A 112 6.69 -6.41 -4.15
N ASP A 113 5.40 -6.21 -3.93
CA ASP A 113 4.81 -6.06 -2.59
C ASP A 113 4.85 -7.35 -1.75
N PHE A 114 4.95 -8.49 -2.42
CA PHE A 114 4.90 -9.82 -1.82
C PHE A 114 6.30 -10.40 -1.58
N TRP A 115 7.35 -9.77 -2.12
CA TRP A 115 8.72 -10.25 -2.03
C TRP A 115 9.68 -9.22 -1.44
N ARG A 116 9.97 -9.35 -0.14
CA ARG A 116 10.86 -8.42 0.60
C ARG A 116 12.34 -8.84 0.62
N GLY A 117 12.66 -10.06 0.22
CA GLY A 117 14.02 -10.62 0.31
C GLY A 117 14.94 -10.24 -0.86
N GLY A 118 16.15 -10.80 -0.88
CA GLY A 118 16.99 -10.74 -2.07
C GLY A 118 16.28 -11.34 -3.29
N ILE A 119 16.55 -10.80 -4.49
CA ILE A 119 15.99 -11.33 -5.73
C ILE A 119 16.71 -12.66 -6.02
N PRO A 120 16.00 -13.81 -6.10
CA PRO A 120 16.67 -15.08 -6.28
C PRO A 120 17.37 -15.16 -7.64
N PRO A 121 18.67 -15.48 -7.70
CA PRO A 121 19.44 -15.39 -8.96
C PRO A 121 19.01 -16.43 -10.00
N HIS A 122 18.35 -17.51 -9.57
CA HIS A 122 17.86 -18.57 -10.45
C HIS A 122 16.51 -18.25 -11.09
N TRP A 123 15.86 -17.14 -10.73
CA TRP A 123 14.63 -16.71 -11.39
C TRP A 123 14.92 -16.23 -12.82
N PRO A 124 13.96 -16.40 -13.76
CA PRO A 124 14.07 -15.84 -15.10
C PRO A 124 14.45 -14.36 -15.06
N GLU A 125 15.35 -13.94 -15.96
CA GLU A 125 15.90 -12.59 -15.96
C GLU A 125 14.82 -11.51 -15.99
N ARG A 126 13.82 -11.66 -16.88
CA ARG A 126 12.71 -10.71 -17.00
C ARG A 126 11.87 -10.60 -15.72
N LEU A 127 11.68 -11.71 -15.01
CA LEU A 127 11.00 -11.72 -13.71
C LEU A 127 11.81 -10.97 -12.63
N ARG A 128 13.13 -11.18 -12.60
CA ARG A 128 14.04 -10.46 -11.70
C ARG A 128 14.06 -8.97 -12.00
N ASP A 129 14.12 -8.60 -13.27
CA ASP A 129 14.08 -7.22 -13.74
C ASP A 129 12.79 -6.53 -13.31
N GLY A 130 11.63 -7.18 -13.46
CA GLY A 130 10.35 -6.64 -13.03
C GLY A 130 10.29 -6.39 -11.52
N LEU A 131 10.79 -7.33 -10.72
CA LEU A 131 10.86 -7.17 -9.27
C LEU A 131 11.81 -6.03 -8.86
N ALA A 132 12.96 -5.91 -9.53
CA ALA A 132 13.87 -4.79 -9.33
C ALA A 132 13.23 -3.46 -9.75
N TRP A 133 12.47 -3.46 -10.85
CA TRP A 133 11.77 -2.29 -11.36
C TRP A 133 10.71 -1.77 -10.38
N HIS A 134 9.90 -2.64 -9.80
CA HIS A 134 8.94 -2.23 -8.77
C HIS A 134 9.63 -1.49 -7.62
N ARG A 135 10.74 -2.04 -7.09
CA ARG A 135 11.51 -1.41 -6.01
C ARG A 135 12.14 -0.09 -6.42
N GLU A 136 12.56 0.03 -7.66
CA GLU A 136 13.12 1.28 -8.19
C GLU A 136 12.03 2.34 -8.29
N VAL A 137 10.84 2.00 -8.79
CA VAL A 137 9.67 2.89 -8.80
C VAL A 137 9.31 3.32 -7.39
N ASP A 138 9.22 2.40 -6.43
CA ASP A 138 8.97 2.72 -5.02
C ASP A 138 10.00 3.72 -4.47
N ARG A 139 11.29 3.45 -4.71
CA ARG A 139 12.38 4.30 -4.24
C ARG A 139 12.30 5.69 -4.86
N LEU A 140 12.03 5.79 -6.16
CA LEU A 140 11.87 7.06 -6.86
C LEU A 140 10.66 7.82 -6.32
N THR A 141 9.51 7.17 -6.18
CA THR A 141 8.30 7.73 -5.58
C THR A 141 8.54 8.22 -4.16
N ASP A 142 9.21 7.42 -3.32
CA ASP A 142 9.46 7.73 -1.91
C ASP A 142 10.40 8.92 -1.71
N SER A 143 11.37 9.07 -2.61
CA SER A 143 12.37 10.15 -2.58
C SER A 143 12.00 11.36 -3.43
N HIS A 144 10.91 11.29 -4.20
CA HIS A 144 10.49 12.37 -5.08
C HIS A 144 10.20 13.66 -4.29
N PRO A 145 10.70 14.83 -4.72
CA PRO A 145 10.49 16.09 -3.99
C PRO A 145 9.03 16.39 -3.69
N GLU A 146 8.13 16.17 -4.67
CA GLU A 146 6.69 16.36 -4.46
C GLU A 146 6.11 15.37 -3.46
N SER A 147 6.53 14.10 -3.48
CA SER A 147 6.08 13.12 -2.49
C SER A 147 6.49 13.53 -1.08
N VAL A 148 7.75 13.98 -0.92
CA VAL A 148 8.26 14.49 0.37
C VAL A 148 7.47 15.70 0.83
N ARG A 149 7.14 16.64 -0.06
CA ARG A 149 6.34 17.83 0.23
C ARG A 149 4.92 17.45 0.69
N VAL A 150 4.21 16.64 -0.09
CA VAL A 150 2.81 16.28 0.18
C VAL A 150 2.67 15.39 1.41
N ARG A 151 3.67 14.54 1.72
CA ARG A 151 3.72 13.78 2.99
C ARG A 151 3.61 14.65 4.23
N GLN A 152 4.03 15.91 4.16
CA GLN A 152 3.98 16.85 5.30
C GLN A 152 2.56 17.34 5.62
N LEU A 153 1.62 17.22 4.68
CA LEU A 153 0.21 17.56 4.90
C LEU A 153 -0.47 16.58 5.87
N PHE A 154 0.02 15.34 5.93
CA PHE A 154 -0.50 14.31 6.82
C PHE A 154 0.06 14.45 8.24
N GLN A 155 -0.82 14.62 9.21
CA GLN A 155 -0.46 14.59 10.64
C GLN A 155 -0.56 13.18 11.23
N ALA A 156 -0.06 12.98 12.45
CA ALA A 156 -0.30 11.73 13.18
C ALA A 156 -1.82 11.54 13.41
N PRO A 157 -2.37 10.32 13.29
CA PRO A 157 -1.68 9.05 13.04
C PRO A 157 -1.40 8.72 11.55
N HIS A 158 -1.92 9.50 10.60
CA HIS A 158 -1.86 9.23 9.16
C HIS A 158 -0.47 9.39 8.54
N ARG A 159 0.38 10.25 9.10
CA ARG A 159 1.73 10.55 8.56
C ARG A 159 2.56 9.30 8.27
N ARG A 160 2.49 8.29 9.14
CA ARG A 160 3.22 7.01 8.97
C ARG A 160 2.76 6.22 7.75
N PHE A 161 1.49 6.38 7.37
CA PHE A 161 0.85 5.67 6.27
C PHE A 161 0.80 6.50 4.99
N ALA A 162 1.33 7.74 5.01
CA ALA A 162 1.33 8.62 3.86
C ALA A 162 1.89 7.96 2.58
N PRO A 163 2.99 7.18 2.59
CA PRO A 163 3.46 6.50 1.38
C PRO A 163 2.38 5.63 0.70
N ILE A 164 1.70 4.80 1.49
CA ILE A 164 0.61 3.92 1.03
C ILE A 164 -0.57 4.73 0.48
N LEU A 165 -0.91 5.82 1.17
CA LEU A 165 -2.03 6.69 0.80
C LEU A 165 -1.75 7.45 -0.50
N LEU A 166 -0.53 7.93 -0.68
CA LEU A 166 -0.10 8.62 -1.90
C LEU A 166 -0.08 7.69 -3.10
N ASP A 167 0.41 6.47 -2.91
CA ASP A 167 0.46 5.45 -3.94
C ASP A 167 -0.96 5.06 -4.42
N LEU A 168 -1.89 4.83 -3.48
CA LEU A 168 -3.29 4.59 -3.82
C LEU A 168 -3.94 5.81 -4.52
N TRP A 169 -3.55 7.03 -4.15
CA TRP A 169 -4.04 8.22 -4.84
C TRP A 169 -3.49 8.34 -6.26
N CYS A 170 -2.23 7.96 -6.50
CA CYS A 170 -1.68 7.94 -7.85
C CYS A 170 -2.44 6.95 -8.74
N ASP A 171 -2.79 5.78 -8.20
CA ASP A 171 -3.67 4.81 -8.88
C ASP A 171 -5.08 5.39 -9.15
N HIS A 172 -5.67 6.09 -8.18
CA HIS A 172 -6.96 6.77 -8.34
C HIS A 172 -6.93 7.82 -9.46
N TRP A 173 -5.93 8.70 -9.42
CA TRP A 173 -5.73 9.76 -10.40
C TRP A 173 -5.49 9.17 -11.78
N LEU A 174 -4.60 8.20 -11.91
CA LEU A 174 -4.29 7.54 -13.17
C LEU A 174 -5.52 6.84 -13.77
N ALA A 175 -6.32 6.15 -12.95
CA ALA A 175 -7.56 5.53 -13.40
C ALA A 175 -8.55 6.56 -13.93
N ARG A 176 -8.69 7.72 -13.28
CA ARG A 176 -9.54 8.82 -13.75
C ARG A 176 -9.05 9.40 -15.07
N GLU A 177 -7.75 9.66 -15.20
CA GLU A 177 -7.16 10.21 -16.42
C GLU A 177 -7.27 9.24 -17.61
N LEU A 178 -7.06 7.94 -17.39
CA LEU A 178 -7.20 6.94 -18.45
C LEU A 178 -8.66 6.76 -18.90
N ALA A 179 -9.62 7.04 -18.03
CA ALA A 179 -11.05 6.98 -18.32
C ALA A 179 -11.63 8.31 -18.84
N ALA A 180 -10.89 9.43 -18.74
CA ALA A 180 -11.39 10.77 -19.08
C ALA A 180 -11.80 10.90 -20.56
N ASP A 181 -11.06 10.24 -21.45
CA ASP A 181 -11.32 10.26 -22.89
C ASP A 181 -12.23 9.11 -23.35
N ASP A 182 -12.10 7.94 -22.71
CA ASP A 182 -12.82 6.71 -23.08
C ASP A 182 -12.64 5.63 -22.00
N ASP A 183 -13.74 5.17 -21.40
CA ASP A 183 -13.77 4.04 -20.47
C ASP A 183 -13.14 2.75 -21.05
N LEU A 184 -13.12 2.62 -22.38
CA LEU A 184 -12.52 1.48 -23.06
C LEU A 184 -11.01 1.40 -22.86
N ARG A 185 -10.31 2.54 -22.67
CA ARG A 185 -8.83 2.55 -22.50
C ARG A 185 -8.42 1.94 -21.17
N LEU A 186 -9.05 2.35 -20.08
CA LEU A 186 -8.80 1.76 -18.75
C LEU A 186 -9.20 0.29 -18.72
N GLY A 187 -10.36 -0.05 -19.31
CA GLY A 187 -10.80 -1.43 -19.43
C GLY A 187 -9.84 -2.32 -20.24
N ALA A 188 -9.31 -1.81 -21.36
CA ALA A 188 -8.34 -2.53 -22.18
C ALA A 188 -7.02 -2.73 -21.45
N LEU A 189 -6.50 -1.70 -20.78
CA LEU A 189 -5.28 -1.80 -19.97
C LEU A 189 -5.44 -2.84 -18.85
N SER A 190 -6.58 -2.84 -18.15
CA SER A 190 -6.87 -3.82 -17.10
C SER A 190 -6.92 -5.25 -17.65
N ARG A 191 -7.57 -5.47 -18.79
CA ARG A 191 -7.63 -6.80 -19.43
C ARG A 191 -6.25 -7.26 -19.90
N ASP A 192 -5.47 -6.37 -20.49
CA ASP A 192 -4.10 -6.66 -20.91
C ASP A 192 -3.22 -7.06 -19.72
N TYR A 193 -3.34 -6.35 -18.59
CA TYR A 193 -2.63 -6.72 -17.37
C TYR A 193 -2.97 -8.14 -16.91
N LEU A 194 -4.27 -8.43 -16.78
CA LEU A 194 -4.74 -9.73 -16.31
C LEU A 194 -4.34 -10.86 -17.26
N ALA A 195 -4.45 -10.65 -18.57
CA ALA A 195 -4.02 -11.64 -19.57
C ALA A 195 -2.51 -11.91 -19.51
N SER A 196 -1.72 -10.85 -19.37
CA SER A 196 -0.26 -10.93 -19.24
C SER A 196 0.17 -11.65 -17.96
N LEU A 197 -0.44 -11.33 -16.82
CA LEU A 197 -0.22 -12.05 -15.56
C LEU A 197 -0.60 -13.52 -15.66
N GLY A 198 -1.75 -13.83 -16.26
CA GLY A 198 -2.20 -15.21 -16.44
C GLY A 198 -1.24 -16.04 -17.28
N THR A 199 -0.73 -15.44 -18.36
CA THR A 199 0.28 -16.06 -19.23
C THR A 199 1.55 -16.38 -18.44
N ALA A 200 2.09 -15.41 -17.70
CA ALA A 200 3.32 -15.58 -16.93
C ALA A 200 3.16 -16.56 -15.76
N ILE A 201 2.01 -16.54 -15.06
CA ILE A 201 1.71 -17.48 -13.97
C ILE A 201 1.61 -18.90 -14.52
N ALA A 202 0.94 -19.09 -15.66
CA ALA A 202 0.84 -20.40 -16.30
C ALA A 202 2.24 -20.93 -16.70
N GLU A 203 3.08 -20.09 -17.30
CA GLU A 203 4.45 -20.44 -17.68
C GLU A 203 5.30 -20.86 -16.46
N MET A 204 5.14 -20.16 -15.35
CA MET A 204 5.91 -20.36 -14.12
C MET A 204 5.32 -21.40 -13.16
N THR A 205 4.13 -21.93 -13.47
CA THR A 205 3.47 -22.94 -12.64
C THR A 205 4.36 -24.20 -12.57
N GLY A 206 4.66 -24.63 -11.34
CA GLY A 206 5.55 -25.77 -11.09
C GLY A 206 7.05 -25.42 -11.08
N GLN A 207 7.45 -24.22 -11.51
CA GLN A 207 8.84 -23.74 -11.47
C GLN A 207 9.09 -22.81 -10.27
N LEU A 208 8.06 -22.08 -9.84
CA LEU A 208 8.12 -21.11 -8.75
C LEU A 208 7.11 -21.44 -7.65
N VAL A 209 7.51 -21.15 -6.41
CA VAL A 209 6.62 -21.20 -5.25
C VAL A 209 6.22 -19.77 -4.90
N TRP A 210 4.94 -19.48 -5.06
CA TRP A 210 4.38 -18.17 -4.74
C TRP A 210 4.16 -18.00 -3.23
N PRO A 211 4.29 -16.78 -2.68
CA PRO A 211 3.75 -16.49 -1.37
C PRO A 211 2.22 -16.69 -1.36
N ASP A 212 1.64 -17.31 -0.34
CA ASP A 212 0.18 -17.54 -0.26
C ASP A 212 -0.65 -16.24 -0.40
N HIS A 213 -0.07 -15.11 0.01
CA HIS A 213 -0.69 -13.79 -0.14
C HIS A 213 -0.76 -13.31 -1.59
N PHE A 214 0.19 -13.74 -2.43
CA PHE A 214 0.21 -13.39 -3.85
C PHE A 214 -0.89 -14.12 -4.62
N GLU A 215 -1.13 -15.40 -4.35
CA GLU A 215 -2.20 -16.17 -4.99
C GLU A 215 -3.58 -15.54 -4.75
N ARG A 216 -3.86 -15.13 -3.49
CA ARG A 216 -5.10 -14.42 -3.15
C ARG A 216 -5.21 -13.06 -3.80
N PHE A 217 -4.08 -12.35 -3.91
CA PHE A 217 -4.03 -11.08 -4.60
C PHE A 217 -4.39 -11.23 -6.09
N VAL A 218 -3.81 -12.20 -6.79
CA VAL A 218 -4.12 -12.44 -8.22
C VAL A 218 -5.59 -12.83 -8.40
N ALA A 219 -6.13 -13.68 -7.53
CA ALA A 219 -7.55 -14.04 -7.56
C ALA A 219 -8.48 -12.83 -7.31
N TRP A 220 -8.08 -11.92 -6.43
CA TRP A 220 -8.77 -10.66 -6.21
C TRP A 220 -8.63 -9.70 -7.40
N LEU A 221 -7.45 -9.61 -8.01
CA LEU A 221 -7.20 -8.72 -9.14
C LEU A 221 -7.97 -9.17 -10.40
N GLY A 222 -8.13 -10.49 -10.58
CA GLY A 222 -8.88 -11.09 -11.69
C GLY A 222 -10.38 -10.85 -11.67
N GLN A 223 -10.89 -10.08 -10.71
CA GLN A 223 -12.27 -9.65 -10.66
C GLN A 223 -12.42 -8.43 -11.58
N ASP A 224 -13.34 -8.49 -12.56
CA ASP A 224 -13.43 -7.57 -13.72
C ASP A 224 -13.38 -6.07 -13.41
N ALA A 225 -13.73 -5.66 -12.19
CA ALA A 225 -13.92 -4.27 -11.80
C ALA A 225 -12.85 -3.71 -10.85
N VAL A 226 -11.79 -4.45 -10.50
CA VAL A 226 -10.82 -3.95 -9.50
C VAL A 226 -10.06 -2.71 -9.99
N LEU A 227 -9.26 -2.84 -11.04
CA LEU A 227 -8.43 -1.74 -11.54
C LEU A 227 -9.29 -0.63 -12.16
N PRO A 228 -10.35 -0.94 -12.95
CA PRO A 228 -11.27 0.10 -13.40
C PRO A 228 -12.02 0.78 -12.24
N GLY A 229 -12.23 0.07 -11.14
CA GLY A 229 -12.90 0.57 -9.94
C GLY A 229 -12.12 1.66 -9.22
N TYR A 230 -10.80 1.75 -9.41
CA TYR A 230 -9.98 2.82 -8.84
C TYR A 230 -10.37 4.20 -9.33
N ARG A 231 -11.10 4.35 -10.44
CA ARG A 231 -11.64 5.66 -10.85
C ARG A 231 -12.71 6.20 -9.90
N HIS A 232 -13.33 5.33 -9.11
CA HIS A 232 -14.46 5.66 -8.24
C HIS A 232 -14.05 5.73 -6.77
N PRO A 233 -14.62 6.67 -5.98
CA PRO A 233 -14.42 6.74 -4.54
C PRO A 233 -14.67 5.42 -3.81
N THR A 234 -15.69 4.67 -4.24
CA THR A 234 -16.06 3.38 -3.64
C THR A 234 -14.97 2.34 -3.81
N GLY A 235 -14.30 2.29 -4.96
CA GLY A 235 -13.17 1.39 -5.22
C GLY A 235 -11.98 1.71 -4.31
N ILE A 236 -11.63 2.99 -4.19
CA ILE A 236 -10.54 3.45 -3.31
C ILE A 236 -10.84 3.16 -1.83
N GLN A 237 -12.08 3.39 -1.38
CA GLN A 237 -12.49 3.05 -0.01
C GLN A 237 -12.41 1.55 0.28
N GLN A 238 -12.75 0.69 -0.70
CA GLN A 238 -12.59 -0.75 -0.57
C GLN A 238 -11.12 -1.14 -0.48
N ALA A 239 -10.25 -0.54 -1.30
CA ALA A 239 -8.80 -0.74 -1.24
C ALA A 239 -8.23 -0.35 0.13
N LEU A 240 -8.58 0.84 0.64
CA LEU A 240 -8.18 1.31 1.98
C LEU A 240 -8.57 0.33 3.10
N ARG A 241 -9.79 -0.22 3.06
CA ARG A 241 -10.26 -1.24 4.01
C ARG A 241 -9.46 -2.54 3.88
N GLY A 242 -9.17 -2.97 2.65
CA GLY A 242 -8.33 -4.13 2.36
C GLY A 242 -6.92 -3.98 2.95
N ILE A 243 -6.28 -2.84 2.66
CA ILE A 243 -4.94 -2.50 3.18
C ILE A 243 -4.94 -2.46 4.71
N SER A 244 -5.90 -1.75 5.33
CA SER A 244 -6.01 -1.61 6.79
C SER A 244 -6.06 -2.96 7.51
N ARG A 245 -6.82 -3.93 6.98
CA ARG A 245 -6.94 -5.29 7.55
C ARG A 245 -5.62 -6.06 7.56
N ARG A 246 -4.72 -5.81 6.60
CA ARG A 246 -3.42 -6.51 6.49
C ARG A 246 -2.36 -5.92 7.40
N LEU A 247 -2.53 -4.69 7.84
CA LEU A 247 -1.62 -4.04 8.76
C LEU A 247 -1.82 -4.63 10.18
N SER A 248 -0.79 -5.30 10.69
CA SER A 248 -0.79 -5.99 11.99
C SER A 248 -1.09 -5.13 13.23
N ARG A 249 -1.14 -3.80 13.10
CA ARG A 249 -1.38 -2.86 14.19
C ARG A 249 -2.61 -2.01 13.88
N THR A 250 -3.29 -1.54 14.92
CA THR A 250 -4.32 -0.51 14.83
C THR A 250 -3.80 0.65 13.99
N ASN A 251 -4.56 1.05 12.99
CA ASN A 251 -4.17 2.02 11.98
C ASN A 251 -5.42 2.77 11.48
N PRO A 252 -5.26 3.99 10.94
CA PRO A 252 -6.37 4.81 10.48
C PRO A 252 -6.65 4.66 8.97
N VAL A 253 -6.02 3.70 8.28
CA VAL A 253 -6.00 3.65 6.81
C VAL A 253 -7.41 3.47 6.22
N ALA A 254 -8.24 2.62 6.83
CA ALA A 254 -9.61 2.38 6.35
C ALA A 254 -10.48 3.65 6.30
N ASP A 255 -10.18 4.62 7.16
CA ASP A 255 -10.96 5.85 7.35
C ASP A 255 -10.29 7.07 6.67
N SER A 256 -9.26 6.85 5.85
CA SER A 256 -8.45 7.93 5.27
C SER A 256 -9.11 8.67 4.10
N TRP A 257 -10.23 8.20 3.55
CA TRP A 257 -10.86 8.82 2.38
C TRP A 257 -11.19 10.32 2.54
N PRO A 258 -11.85 10.78 3.63
CA PRO A 258 -12.11 12.21 3.82
C PRO A 258 -10.84 13.06 3.87
N LEU A 259 -9.76 12.53 4.45
CA LEU A 259 -8.47 13.19 4.52
C LEU A 259 -7.82 13.32 3.14
N LEU A 260 -7.96 12.32 2.29
CA LEU A 260 -7.47 12.39 0.90
C LEU A 260 -8.25 13.43 0.10
N VAL A 261 -9.58 13.43 0.21
CA VAL A 261 -10.44 14.44 -0.44
C VAL A 261 -10.10 15.86 0.02
N GLN A 262 -9.80 16.04 1.31
CA GLN A 262 -9.39 17.35 1.85
C GLN A 262 -8.13 17.92 1.16
N HIS A 263 -7.21 17.06 0.73
CA HIS A 263 -5.95 17.43 0.07
C HIS A 263 -5.92 17.06 -1.42
N GLN A 264 -7.10 16.91 -2.04
CA GLN A 264 -7.20 16.43 -3.42
C GLN A 264 -6.37 17.26 -4.40
N ALA A 265 -6.36 18.59 -4.28
CA ALA A 265 -5.64 19.44 -5.23
C ALA A 265 -4.12 19.20 -5.19
N GLU A 266 -3.55 19.09 -3.98
CA GLU A 266 -2.13 18.79 -3.80
C GLU A 266 -1.77 17.37 -4.22
N LEU A 267 -2.69 16.42 -4.02
CA LEU A 267 -2.51 15.03 -4.39
C LEU A 267 -2.63 14.81 -5.91
N ASP A 268 -3.56 15.48 -6.59
CA ASP A 268 -3.71 15.46 -8.05
C ASP A 268 -2.46 16.07 -8.72
N GLU A 269 -1.94 17.18 -8.18
CA GLU A 269 -0.70 17.80 -8.69
C GLU A 269 0.53 16.89 -8.48
N LEU A 270 0.64 16.26 -7.30
CA LEU A 270 1.67 15.25 -7.05
C LEU A 270 1.59 14.12 -8.08
N ALA A 271 0.42 13.53 -8.27
CA ALA A 271 0.24 12.39 -9.17
C ALA A 271 0.62 12.77 -10.61
N ARG A 272 0.18 13.94 -11.08
CA ARG A 272 0.51 14.47 -12.40
C ARG A 272 2.01 14.62 -12.62
N ILE A 273 2.73 15.25 -11.69
CA ILE A 273 4.19 15.46 -11.80
C ILE A 273 4.93 14.13 -11.68
N LEU A 274 4.65 13.37 -10.62
CA LEU A 274 5.35 12.13 -10.32
C LEU A 274 5.22 11.11 -11.45
N LEU A 275 4.00 10.87 -11.94
CA LEU A 275 3.77 9.87 -12.98
C LEU A 275 4.36 10.31 -14.33
N PHE A 276 4.40 11.62 -14.61
CA PHE A 276 5.11 12.14 -15.77
C PHE A 276 6.62 11.86 -15.67
N ASP A 277 7.25 12.19 -14.54
CA ASP A 277 8.69 12.01 -14.33
C ASP A 277 9.08 10.52 -14.33
N LEU A 278 8.29 9.65 -13.70
CA LEU A 278 8.50 8.20 -13.74
C LEU A 278 8.41 7.65 -15.17
N ARG A 279 7.48 8.16 -15.99
CA ARG A 279 7.36 7.76 -17.39
C ARG A 279 8.57 8.20 -18.22
N GLN A 280 9.07 9.41 -18.00
CA GLN A 280 10.31 9.89 -18.64
C GLN A 280 11.51 9.03 -18.22
N HIS A 281 11.61 8.70 -16.93
CA HIS A 281 12.66 7.83 -16.41
C HIS A 281 12.63 6.45 -17.09
N ARG A 282 11.45 5.84 -17.25
CA ARG A 282 11.29 4.57 -17.99
C ARG A 282 11.80 4.69 -19.42
N GLN A 283 11.36 5.72 -20.15
CA GLN A 283 11.75 5.93 -21.55
C GLN A 283 13.27 6.10 -21.71
N ALA A 284 13.89 6.91 -20.84
CA ALA A 284 15.34 7.11 -20.83
C ALA A 284 16.10 5.79 -20.57
N GLY A 285 15.62 4.96 -19.63
CA GLY A 285 16.18 3.65 -19.34
C GLY A 285 16.05 2.66 -20.51
N THR A 286 14.92 2.67 -21.22
CA THR A 286 14.72 1.87 -22.44
C THR A 286 15.68 2.29 -23.55
N HIS A 287 15.84 3.60 -23.79
CA HIS A 287 16.77 4.12 -24.80
C HIS A 287 18.24 3.80 -24.48
N ALA A 288 18.63 3.78 -23.20
CA ALA A 288 19.97 3.38 -22.79
C ALA A 288 20.23 1.89 -23.05
N ARG A 289 19.23 1.02 -22.85
CA ARG A 289 19.33 -0.43 -23.15
C ARG A 289 19.40 -0.72 -24.66
N ILE A 290 18.65 0.01 -25.49
CA ILE A 290 18.70 -0.16 -26.97
C ILE A 290 20.06 0.23 -27.54
N LYS A 291 20.78 1.18 -26.93
CA LYS A 291 22.12 1.60 -27.39
C LYS A 291 23.25 0.66 -26.99
N LEU A 292 22.98 -0.35 -26.16
CA LEU A 292 23.96 -1.31 -25.64
C LEU A 292 23.85 -2.71 -26.27
N VAL A 293 22.98 -2.89 -27.26
CA VAL A 293 22.82 -4.10 -28.09
C VAL A 293 23.32 -3.79 -29.49
#